data_AF-A0A0Q8SE30-F1
#
_entry.id   AF-A0A0Q8SE30-F1
#
_cell.length_a   1.000
_cell.length_b   1.000
_cell.length_c   1.000
_cell.angle_alpha   90.00
_cell.angle_beta   90.00
_cell.angle_gamma   90.00
#
_symmetry.space_group_name_H-M   'P 1'
#
loop_
_entity.id
_entity.type
_entity.pdbx_description
1 polymer ?
#
loop_
_entity_poly.entity_id
_entity_poly.type
_entity_poly.pdbx_seq_one_letter_code
_entity_poly.pdbx_strand_id
1 'polypeptide(L)'
;MLSGLEQGKSLVLQNNGSDDLALSANGAFAFAQPLALGASYAVTVKAQPVGQQCTVGQGTGTLTAAPTNVRVDCVSAGAGFTLGGTVGGVPGGQTVVLTTAGGEDLAVAADGAFTFARPLPAGASYSVTVKTAPAGSGCVVRNGSGVVAAAAVNSVAVQCAPLAMLPDGEWQQDRCQPSASGGVRDLWRLSIRGEGWSSVDVAVGTVNYPNGQCDGEGVASDPRASSRRSFWFQPQRSEAGAGLAVFWGNTQAFPYGHLVAPVWTRVALVRKANHLCLLDDPATLSTFSTAASLEPVVTAAVAAGQCYAPR
;
A
#
# COMPACT_ATOMS: atom_id res chain seq x y z
N MET A 1 3.99 -39.93 -3.35
CA MET A 1 4.05 -40.20 -1.90
C MET A 1 3.91 -38.89 -1.13
N LEU A 2 3.26 -38.91 0.03
CA LEU A 2 3.20 -37.83 1.00
C LEU A 2 4.31 -38.03 2.06
N SER A 3 5.08 -36.99 2.34
CA SER A 3 6.09 -37.00 3.41
C SER A 3 6.06 -35.72 4.25
N GLY A 4 6.46 -35.81 5.52
CA GLY A 4 6.60 -34.67 6.44
C GLY A 4 5.31 -34.14 7.07
N LEU A 5 4.16 -34.80 6.90
CA LEU A 5 2.92 -34.46 7.62
C LEU A 5 3.09 -34.82 9.12
N GLU A 6 2.87 -33.85 10.00
CA GLU A 6 2.94 -34.03 11.45
C GLU A 6 1.73 -34.81 11.99
N GLN A 7 1.93 -35.48 13.13
CA GLN A 7 0.93 -36.34 13.74
C GLN A 7 -0.32 -35.54 14.15
N GLY A 8 -1.51 -36.07 13.86
CA GLY A 8 -2.78 -35.43 14.20
C GLY A 8 -3.25 -34.33 13.24
N LYS A 9 -2.53 -34.09 12.13
CA LYS A 9 -2.92 -33.11 11.10
C LYS A 9 -3.56 -33.78 9.89
N SER A 10 -4.28 -33.00 9.08
CA SER A 10 -4.83 -33.45 7.79
C SER A 10 -4.50 -32.50 6.65
N LEU A 11 -4.32 -33.06 5.48
CA LEU A 11 -4.07 -32.39 4.20
C LEU A 11 -5.19 -32.82 3.25
N VAL A 12 -5.72 -31.91 2.43
CA VAL A 12 -6.61 -32.26 1.31
C VAL A 12 -5.92 -31.94 0.01
N LEU A 13 -5.66 -32.97 -0.81
CA LEU A 13 -5.23 -32.82 -2.19
C LEU A 13 -6.46 -32.79 -3.10
N GLN A 14 -6.34 -32.18 -4.27
CA GLN A 14 -7.37 -32.20 -5.31
C GLN A 14 -6.71 -32.52 -6.65
N ASN A 15 -7.31 -33.42 -7.42
CA ASN A 15 -6.90 -33.70 -8.79
C ASN A 15 -7.94 -33.17 -9.78
N ASN A 16 -7.48 -32.45 -10.81
CA ASN A 16 -8.31 -31.94 -11.92
C ASN A 16 -9.54 -31.13 -11.48
N GLY A 17 -9.51 -30.50 -10.31
CA GLY A 17 -10.57 -29.61 -9.82
C GLY A 17 -11.79 -30.27 -9.17
N SER A 18 -11.86 -31.61 -9.10
CA SER A 18 -13.06 -32.32 -8.63
C SER A 18 -12.82 -33.57 -7.78
N ASP A 19 -11.65 -34.21 -7.88
CA ASP A 19 -11.34 -35.44 -7.14
C ASP A 19 -10.50 -35.11 -5.90
N ASP A 20 -11.17 -34.91 -4.77
CA ASP A 20 -10.54 -34.54 -3.50
C ASP A 20 -10.11 -35.78 -2.70
N LEU A 21 -8.91 -35.72 -2.14
CA LEU A 21 -8.34 -36.76 -1.30
C LEU A 21 -7.84 -36.18 0.02
N ALA A 22 -8.49 -36.57 1.12
CA ALA A 22 -8.04 -36.24 2.47
C ALA A 22 -6.98 -37.25 2.95
N LEU A 23 -5.85 -36.75 3.45
CA LEU A 23 -4.72 -37.52 3.94
C LEU A 23 -4.41 -37.12 5.39
N SER A 24 -4.23 -38.10 6.26
CA SER A 24 -3.91 -37.91 7.69
C SER A 24 -2.61 -38.61 8.12
N ALA A 25 -1.91 -39.26 7.18
CA ALA A 25 -0.68 -39.97 7.42
C ALA A 25 0.27 -39.89 6.22
N ASN A 26 1.58 -39.91 6.50
CA ASN A 26 2.62 -40.03 5.47
C ASN A 26 2.55 -41.39 4.77
N GLY A 27 2.95 -41.44 3.50
CA GLY A 27 3.01 -42.68 2.74
C GLY A 27 2.53 -42.55 1.30
N ALA A 28 2.24 -43.70 0.67
CA ALA A 28 1.61 -43.73 -0.63
C ALA A 28 0.15 -43.23 -0.54
N PHE A 29 -0.33 -42.59 -1.60
CA PHE A 29 -1.71 -42.13 -1.72
C PHE A 29 -2.21 -42.43 -3.13
N ALA A 30 -3.53 -42.57 -3.27
CA ALA A 30 -4.21 -42.77 -4.55
C ALA A 30 -5.54 -42.01 -4.54
N PHE A 31 -5.83 -41.34 -5.64
CA PHE A 31 -7.10 -40.67 -5.88
C PHE A 31 -8.19 -41.70 -6.21
N ALA A 32 -9.46 -41.36 -5.92
CA ALA A 32 -10.57 -42.30 -6.06
C ALA A 32 -11.04 -42.43 -7.51
N GLN A 33 -10.97 -41.35 -8.30
CA GLN A 33 -11.37 -41.40 -9.70
C GLN A 33 -10.25 -41.98 -10.57
N PRO A 34 -10.48 -43.12 -11.25
CA PRO A 34 -9.51 -43.64 -12.20
C PRO A 34 -9.44 -42.73 -13.43
N LEU A 35 -8.22 -42.51 -13.92
CA LEU A 35 -7.96 -41.79 -15.17
C LEU A 35 -7.58 -42.80 -16.26
N ALA A 36 -8.07 -42.56 -17.49
CA ALA A 36 -7.69 -43.36 -18.65
C ALA A 36 -6.24 -43.07 -19.08
N LEU A 37 -5.60 -44.04 -19.74
CA LEU A 37 -4.31 -43.82 -20.40
C LEU A 37 -4.44 -42.68 -21.43
N GLY A 38 -3.50 -41.74 -21.39
CA GLY A 38 -3.51 -40.53 -22.20
C GLY A 38 -4.25 -39.33 -21.59
N ALA A 39 -4.95 -39.50 -20.46
CA ALA A 39 -5.58 -38.37 -19.76
C ALA A 39 -4.55 -37.51 -19.01
N SER A 40 -4.83 -36.22 -18.86
CA SER A 40 -4.02 -35.32 -18.02
C SER A 40 -4.43 -35.40 -16.55
N TYR A 41 -3.47 -35.15 -15.67
CA TYR A 41 -3.70 -34.96 -14.23
C TYR A 41 -3.08 -33.63 -13.79
N ALA A 42 -3.69 -33.04 -12.76
CA ALA A 42 -3.27 -31.80 -12.12
C ALA A 42 -3.61 -31.88 -10.63
N VAL A 43 -2.65 -32.38 -9.86
CA VAL A 43 -2.71 -32.54 -8.41
C VAL A 43 -2.25 -31.24 -7.75
N THR A 44 -3.15 -30.65 -6.98
CA THR A 44 -2.93 -29.43 -6.19
C THR A 44 -3.26 -29.68 -4.72
N VAL A 45 -2.79 -28.78 -3.83
CA VAL A 45 -3.26 -28.77 -2.44
C VAL A 45 -4.54 -27.94 -2.39
N LYS A 46 -5.65 -28.57 -1.96
CA LYS A 46 -6.93 -27.88 -1.72
C LYS A 46 -7.01 -27.28 -0.32
N ALA A 47 -6.55 -28.01 0.70
CA ALA A 47 -6.51 -27.53 2.08
C ALA A 47 -5.21 -27.93 2.77
N GLN A 48 -4.48 -26.95 3.30
CA GLN A 48 -3.23 -27.18 4.02
C GLN A 48 -3.48 -27.66 5.46
N PRO A 49 -2.65 -28.55 6.01
CA PRO A 49 -2.60 -28.83 7.45
C PRO A 49 -2.28 -27.58 8.27
N VAL A 50 -2.94 -27.40 9.42
CA VAL A 50 -2.70 -26.27 10.32
C VAL A 50 -1.25 -26.27 10.80
N GLY A 51 -0.53 -25.17 10.62
CA GLY A 51 0.87 -25.02 11.08
C GLY A 51 1.89 -25.81 10.26
N GLN A 52 1.53 -26.29 9.06
CA GLN A 52 2.44 -26.90 8.10
C GLN A 52 2.16 -26.38 6.70
N GLN A 53 3.14 -26.52 5.80
CA GLN A 53 2.96 -26.19 4.39
C GLN A 53 3.40 -27.38 3.54
N CYS A 54 2.47 -27.89 2.74
CA CYS A 54 2.68 -28.97 1.81
C CYS A 54 2.76 -28.45 0.38
N THR A 55 3.75 -28.91 -0.38
CA THR A 55 3.93 -28.59 -1.80
C THR A 55 3.87 -29.86 -2.65
N VAL A 56 3.23 -29.77 -3.82
CA VAL A 56 3.17 -30.88 -4.79
C VAL A 56 4.29 -30.70 -5.82
N GLY A 57 5.23 -31.64 -5.87
CA GLY A 57 6.22 -31.80 -6.93
C GLY A 57 5.75 -32.81 -7.97
N GLN A 58 6.01 -32.53 -9.25
CA GLN A 58 5.52 -33.34 -10.37
C GLN A 58 3.99 -33.56 -10.34
N GLY A 59 3.25 -32.55 -9.89
CA GLY A 59 1.79 -32.62 -9.73
C GLY A 59 1.00 -32.59 -11.03
N THR A 60 1.63 -32.33 -12.17
CA THR A 60 0.96 -32.27 -13.48
C THR A 60 1.60 -33.20 -14.49
N GLY A 61 0.80 -33.74 -15.42
CA GLY A 61 1.32 -34.57 -16.49
C GLY A 61 0.23 -35.33 -17.26
N THR A 62 0.66 -36.20 -18.17
CA THR A 62 -0.20 -37.11 -18.93
C THR A 62 0.05 -38.55 -18.49
N LEU A 63 -1.03 -39.30 -18.30
CA LEU A 63 -1.00 -40.65 -17.76
C LEU A 63 -0.58 -41.66 -18.85
N THR A 64 0.72 -41.95 -18.97
CA THR A 64 1.22 -43.02 -19.86
C THR A 64 1.35 -44.37 -19.15
N ALA A 65 1.39 -44.33 -17.82
CA ALA A 65 1.32 -45.43 -16.86
C ALA A 65 0.88 -44.85 -15.50
N ALA A 66 0.65 -45.70 -14.49
CA ALA A 66 0.35 -45.22 -13.14
C ALA A 66 1.49 -44.29 -12.63
N PRO A 67 1.22 -43.02 -12.30
CA PRO A 67 2.26 -42.06 -11.95
C PRO A 67 2.83 -42.38 -10.57
N THR A 68 4.12 -42.72 -10.51
CA THR A 68 4.83 -43.03 -9.26
C THR A 68 5.67 -41.86 -8.73
N ASN A 69 5.78 -40.78 -9.50
CA ASN A 69 6.68 -39.65 -9.26
C ASN A 69 6.02 -38.44 -8.60
N VAL A 70 4.69 -38.39 -8.47
CA VAL A 70 4.00 -37.29 -7.77
C VAL A 70 4.41 -37.31 -6.29
N ARG A 71 5.11 -36.27 -5.86
CA ARG A 71 5.61 -36.14 -4.49
C ARG A 71 4.92 -34.98 -3.80
N VAL A 72 4.49 -35.21 -2.57
CA VAL A 72 3.92 -34.17 -1.72
C VAL A 72 4.78 -34.07 -0.48
N ASP A 73 5.37 -32.90 -0.29
CA ASP A 73 6.30 -32.64 0.79
C ASP A 73 5.72 -31.58 1.69
N CYS A 74 5.42 -31.99 2.91
CA CYS A 74 5.02 -31.12 3.99
C CYS A 74 6.25 -30.77 4.81
N VAL A 75 6.41 -29.49 5.07
CA VAL A 75 7.35 -29.00 6.07
C VAL A 75 6.55 -28.39 7.20
N SER A 76 7.04 -28.51 8.44
CA SER A 76 6.63 -27.57 9.48
C SER A 76 6.80 -26.19 8.88
N ALA A 77 5.74 -25.38 8.91
CA ALA A 77 5.94 -23.95 8.81
C ALA A 77 6.63 -23.59 10.13
N GLY A 78 7.96 -23.81 10.21
CA GLY A 78 8.76 -23.50 11.39
C GLY A 78 8.36 -22.09 11.81
N ALA A 79 8.17 -21.85 13.13
CA ALA A 79 7.56 -20.64 13.68
C ALA A 79 7.77 -19.44 12.76
N GLY A 80 6.79 -19.19 11.86
CA GLY A 80 7.05 -18.27 10.77
C GLY A 80 7.35 -16.89 11.34
N PHE A 81 7.97 -16.05 10.55
CA PHE A 81 8.34 -14.73 11.01
C PHE A 81 7.08 -13.87 11.13
N THR A 82 6.94 -13.19 12.26
CA THR A 82 5.84 -12.26 12.49
C THR A 82 5.97 -11.08 11.54
N LEU A 83 4.83 -10.64 11.00
CA LEU A 83 4.71 -9.39 10.27
C LEU A 83 4.00 -8.37 11.17
N GLY A 84 4.61 -7.22 11.37
CA GLY A 84 4.13 -6.21 12.29
C GLY A 84 4.86 -4.90 12.12
N GLY A 85 4.59 -3.99 13.05
CA GLY A 85 5.00 -2.61 12.90
C GLY A 85 4.47 -1.72 14.01
N THR A 86 4.47 -0.42 13.75
CA THR A 86 3.91 0.59 14.65
C THR A 86 2.85 1.41 13.93
N VAL A 87 1.74 1.70 14.62
CA VAL A 87 0.75 2.71 14.19
C VAL A 87 0.89 3.96 15.06
N GLY A 88 0.72 5.13 14.47
CA GLY A 88 0.66 6.41 15.19
C GLY A 88 -0.45 7.31 14.63
N GLY A 89 -0.97 8.21 15.47
CA GLY A 89 -1.98 9.21 15.10
C GLY A 89 -3.39 8.67 14.87
N VAL A 90 -3.74 7.51 15.45
CA VAL A 90 -5.12 6.99 15.47
C VAL A 90 -5.95 7.82 16.46
N PRO A 91 -7.03 8.50 16.03
CA PRO A 91 -7.86 9.27 16.94
C PRO A 91 -8.47 8.38 18.03
N GLY A 92 -8.53 8.89 19.27
CA GLY A 92 -9.09 8.16 20.40
C GLY A 92 -10.52 7.68 20.13
N GLY A 93 -10.78 6.40 20.42
CA GLY A 93 -12.09 5.77 20.20
C GLY A 93 -12.37 5.37 18.75
N GLN A 94 -11.40 5.51 17.85
CA GLN A 94 -11.51 5.06 16.46
C GLN A 94 -10.53 3.93 16.15
N THR A 95 -10.69 3.33 14.98
CA THR A 95 -9.92 2.16 14.56
C THR A 95 -9.43 2.36 13.13
N VAL A 96 -8.18 1.97 12.88
CA VAL A 96 -7.67 1.73 11.52
C VAL A 96 -7.68 0.22 11.24
N VAL A 97 -8.11 -0.17 10.04
CA VAL A 97 -8.07 -1.56 9.59
C VAL A 97 -6.96 -1.70 8.55
N LEU A 98 -5.95 -2.50 8.88
CA LEU A 98 -4.88 -2.90 7.97
C LEU A 98 -5.26 -4.21 7.31
N THR A 99 -4.81 -4.44 6.08
CA THR A 99 -5.02 -5.71 5.38
C THR A 99 -3.74 -6.16 4.70
N THR A 100 -3.56 -7.48 4.62
CA THR A 100 -2.44 -8.08 3.89
C THR A 100 -2.90 -8.58 2.52
N ALA A 101 -1.96 -8.76 1.59
CA ALA A 101 -2.26 -9.42 0.31
C ALA A 101 -2.82 -10.85 0.46
N GLY A 102 -2.60 -11.48 1.61
CA GLY A 102 -3.17 -12.79 1.95
C GLY A 102 -4.62 -12.74 2.44
N GLY A 103 -5.24 -11.55 2.49
CA GLY A 103 -6.62 -11.35 2.92
C GLY A 103 -6.82 -11.31 4.43
N GLU A 104 -5.74 -11.22 5.22
CA GLU A 104 -5.83 -11.06 6.67
C GLU A 104 -6.04 -9.60 7.02
N ASP A 105 -7.13 -9.31 7.73
CA ASP A 105 -7.44 -7.97 8.24
C ASP A 105 -7.07 -7.86 9.72
N LEU A 106 -6.49 -6.72 10.10
CA LEU A 106 -6.13 -6.39 11.47
C LEU A 106 -6.68 -5.02 11.86
N ALA A 107 -7.54 -4.99 12.88
CA ALA A 107 -8.07 -3.78 13.47
C ALA A 107 -7.12 -3.26 14.57
N VAL A 108 -6.68 -2.00 14.46
CA VAL A 108 -5.82 -1.33 15.43
C VAL A 108 -6.53 -0.09 15.97
N ALA A 109 -6.84 -0.09 17.28
CA ALA A 109 -7.70 0.91 17.93
C ALA A 109 -6.94 2.01 18.70
N ALA A 110 -5.62 1.93 18.74
CA ALA A 110 -4.76 2.90 19.44
C ALA A 110 -3.35 2.89 18.88
N ASP A 111 -2.63 3.99 19.10
CA ASP A 111 -1.20 4.10 18.78
C ASP A 111 -0.37 3.05 19.52
N GLY A 112 0.63 2.50 18.84
CA GLY A 112 1.50 1.47 19.40
C GLY A 112 1.89 0.39 18.39
N ALA A 113 2.49 -0.68 18.91
CA ALA A 113 2.90 -1.82 18.10
C ALA A 113 1.70 -2.67 17.68
N PHE A 114 1.73 -3.19 16.45
CA PHE A 114 0.79 -4.17 15.95
C PHE A 114 1.52 -5.38 15.35
N THR A 115 0.84 -6.52 15.29
CA THR A 115 1.37 -7.75 14.68
C THR A 115 0.22 -8.55 14.09
N PHE A 116 0.38 -9.00 12.84
CA PHE A 116 -0.56 -9.91 12.20
C PHE A 116 -0.46 -11.30 12.82
N ALA A 117 -1.58 -12.01 12.92
CA ALA A 117 -1.66 -13.31 13.56
C ALA A 117 -1.08 -14.42 12.68
N ARG A 118 -1.17 -14.28 11.34
CA ARG A 118 -0.60 -15.25 10.41
C ARG A 118 0.91 -15.01 10.23
N PRO A 119 1.76 -15.94 10.67
CA PRO A 119 3.19 -15.82 10.44
C PRO A 119 3.55 -16.12 8.97
N LEU A 120 4.64 -15.53 8.48
CA LEU A 120 5.11 -15.67 7.10
C LEU A 120 6.43 -16.47 7.03
N PRO A 121 6.61 -17.38 6.06
CA PRO A 121 7.88 -18.10 5.90
C PRO A 121 8.99 -17.18 5.35
N ALA A 122 10.25 -17.55 5.59
CA ALA A 122 11.38 -16.88 4.95
C ALA A 122 11.24 -16.89 3.42
N GLY A 123 11.56 -15.78 2.78
CA GLY A 123 11.42 -15.61 1.33
C GLY A 123 9.99 -15.28 0.86
N ALA A 124 8.99 -15.27 1.74
CA ALA A 124 7.65 -14.81 1.39
C ALA A 124 7.64 -13.30 1.13
N SER A 125 6.99 -12.89 0.05
CA SER A 125 6.64 -11.49 -0.17
C SER A 125 5.48 -11.08 0.74
N TYR A 126 5.55 -9.88 1.31
CA TYR A 126 4.46 -9.28 2.05
C TYR A 126 4.02 -7.96 1.42
N SER A 127 2.77 -7.59 1.65
CA SER A 127 2.18 -6.29 1.32
C SER A 127 1.11 -5.97 2.35
N VAL A 128 1.20 -4.79 2.96
CA VAL A 128 0.32 -4.26 3.99
C VAL A 128 -0.24 -2.94 3.48
N THR A 129 -1.56 -2.82 3.47
CA THR A 129 -2.27 -1.61 3.06
C THR A 129 -3.33 -1.24 4.08
N VAL A 130 -3.81 0.01 4.03
CA VAL A 130 -4.96 0.44 4.82
C VAL A 130 -6.23 0.05 4.09
N LYS A 131 -7.01 -0.84 4.70
CA LYS A 131 -8.35 -1.22 4.21
C LYS A 131 -9.40 -0.19 4.59
N THR A 132 -9.32 0.33 5.82
CA THR A 132 -10.26 1.34 6.33
C THR A 132 -9.53 2.29 7.26
N ALA A 133 -9.53 3.58 6.93
CA ALA A 133 -8.98 4.61 7.79
C ALA A 133 -10.01 5.07 8.85
N PRO A 134 -9.56 5.62 9.99
CA PRO A 134 -10.45 6.29 10.95
C PRO A 134 -11.26 7.41 10.27
N ALA A 135 -12.48 7.65 10.74
CA ALA A 135 -13.33 8.70 10.21
C ALA A 135 -12.64 10.08 10.33
N GLY A 136 -12.63 10.82 9.21
CA GLY A 136 -11.99 12.13 9.13
C GLY A 136 -10.45 12.08 9.20
N SER A 137 -9.82 10.91 9.02
CA SER A 137 -8.36 10.73 9.03
C SER A 137 -7.87 9.99 7.78
N GLY A 138 -6.62 10.23 7.40
CA GLY A 138 -5.93 9.50 6.34
C GLY A 138 -4.69 8.82 6.91
N CYS A 139 -4.44 7.57 6.52
CA CYS A 139 -3.37 6.74 7.09
C CYS A 139 -2.41 6.23 6.02
N VAL A 140 -1.13 6.51 6.20
CA VAL A 140 -0.03 6.15 5.31
C VAL A 140 0.66 4.89 5.82
N VAL A 141 1.04 3.97 4.93
CA VAL A 141 1.89 2.82 5.27
C VAL A 141 3.26 3.01 4.63
N ARG A 142 4.32 2.95 5.46
CA ARG A 142 5.72 2.93 5.06
C ARG A 142 6.29 1.54 5.31
N ASN A 143 7.22 1.12 4.45
CA ASN A 143 7.77 -0.25 4.44
C ASN A 143 6.67 -1.32 4.38
N GLY A 144 5.53 -0.99 3.76
CA GLY A 144 4.35 -1.86 3.71
C GLY A 144 4.55 -3.09 2.83
N SER A 145 5.56 -3.11 1.96
CA SER A 145 5.89 -4.25 1.11
C SER A 145 7.35 -4.66 1.24
N GLY A 146 7.65 -5.93 0.92
CA GLY A 146 9.00 -6.47 0.98
C GLY A 146 9.03 -8.00 0.96
N VAL A 147 10.17 -8.57 1.31
CA VAL A 147 10.39 -10.01 1.45
C VAL A 147 10.90 -10.33 2.84
N VAL A 148 10.41 -11.40 3.45
CA VAL A 148 10.82 -11.83 4.78
C VAL A 148 12.24 -12.41 4.74
N ALA A 149 13.22 -11.65 5.24
CA ALA A 149 14.65 -12.01 5.26
C ALA A 149 15.03 -12.92 6.43
N ALA A 150 14.31 -14.03 6.61
CA ALA A 150 14.50 -14.99 7.69
C ALA A 150 14.54 -14.37 9.12
N ALA A 151 13.81 -13.27 9.32
CA ALA A 151 13.64 -12.58 10.59
C ALA A 151 12.24 -11.93 10.66
N ALA A 152 11.78 -11.63 11.88
CA ALA A 152 10.53 -10.90 12.10
C ALA A 152 10.57 -9.53 11.39
N VAL A 153 9.49 -9.21 10.67
CA VAL A 153 9.31 -7.89 10.05
C VAL A 153 8.54 -7.04 11.04
N ASN A 154 9.21 -6.07 11.67
CA ASN A 154 8.63 -5.10 12.61
C ASN A 154 8.82 -3.65 12.15
N SER A 155 9.22 -3.45 10.89
CA SER A 155 9.58 -2.16 10.31
C SER A 155 8.42 -1.45 9.58
N VAL A 156 7.24 -2.07 9.51
CA VAL A 156 6.06 -1.44 8.90
C VAL A 156 5.65 -0.26 9.78
N ALA A 157 5.61 0.94 9.22
CA ALA A 157 5.22 2.13 9.95
C ALA A 157 3.93 2.70 9.36
N VAL A 158 2.88 2.77 10.17
CA VAL A 158 1.59 3.33 9.78
C VAL A 158 1.40 4.66 10.49
N GLN A 159 1.19 5.73 9.75
CA GLN A 159 0.91 7.05 10.32
C GLN A 159 -0.45 7.53 9.86
N CYS A 160 -1.38 7.64 10.80
CA CYS A 160 -2.65 8.30 10.64
C CYS A 160 -2.52 9.77 11.01
N ALA A 161 -3.26 10.62 10.33
CA ALA A 161 -3.41 12.02 10.68
C ALA A 161 -4.84 12.47 10.36
N PRO A 162 -5.43 13.36 11.18
CA PRO A 162 -6.68 14.01 10.84
C PRO A 162 -6.57 14.65 9.45
N LEU A 163 -7.52 14.38 8.56
CA LEU A 163 -7.57 15.00 7.25
C LEU A 163 -7.76 16.52 7.38
N ALA A 164 -8.31 17.00 8.49
CA ALA A 164 -8.50 18.42 8.79
C ALA A 164 -7.22 19.18 9.21
N MET A 165 -6.07 18.50 9.32
CA MET A 165 -4.78 19.14 9.58
C MET A 165 -3.99 19.29 8.29
N LEU A 166 -3.32 20.43 8.14
CA LEU A 166 -2.43 20.67 7.01
C LEU A 166 -1.35 19.58 6.96
N PRO A 167 -1.03 19.03 5.79
CA PRO A 167 -0.01 18.00 5.66
C PRO A 167 1.40 18.56 5.84
N ASP A 168 2.29 17.75 6.43
CA ASP A 168 3.72 17.99 6.59
C ASP A 168 4.56 16.85 5.97
N GLY A 169 5.87 17.03 5.89
CA GLY A 169 6.80 16.00 5.44
C GLY A 169 6.97 15.90 3.92
N GLU A 170 7.47 14.76 3.46
CA GLU A 170 7.79 14.50 2.05
C GLU A 170 6.66 13.79 1.29
N TRP A 171 6.34 14.33 0.12
CA TRP A 171 5.26 13.89 -0.75
C TRP A 171 5.79 13.77 -2.16
N GLN A 172 5.65 12.59 -2.76
CA GLN A 172 6.15 12.27 -4.09
C GLN A 172 4.99 12.12 -5.06
N GLN A 173 5.12 12.66 -6.27
CA GLN A 173 4.07 12.60 -7.27
C GLN A 173 3.80 11.16 -7.72
N ASP A 174 2.53 10.85 -7.97
CA ASP A 174 2.10 9.54 -8.45
C ASP A 174 2.57 9.27 -9.88
N ARG A 175 2.54 10.29 -10.74
CA ARG A 175 2.99 10.21 -12.13
C ARG A 175 4.51 10.07 -12.22
N CYS A 176 4.94 9.05 -12.97
CA CYS A 176 6.31 8.94 -13.45
C CYS A 176 6.50 9.73 -14.74
N GLN A 177 7.60 10.49 -14.83
CA GLN A 177 8.06 11.16 -16.04
C GLN A 177 9.31 10.43 -16.55
N PRO A 178 9.23 9.73 -17.70
CA PRO A 178 10.40 9.15 -18.33
C PRO A 178 11.39 10.24 -18.77
N SER A 179 12.67 9.99 -18.57
CA SER A 179 13.79 10.86 -18.92
C SER A 179 14.91 10.06 -19.59
N ALA A 180 15.88 10.74 -20.20
CA ALA A 180 17.02 10.08 -20.85
C ALA A 180 17.90 9.28 -19.86
N SER A 181 17.86 9.61 -18.56
CA SER A 181 18.65 8.99 -17.50
C SER A 181 17.86 8.02 -16.61
N GLY A 182 16.63 7.67 -17.01
CA GLY A 182 15.71 6.84 -16.23
C GLY A 182 14.38 7.55 -15.96
N GLY A 183 13.77 7.33 -14.81
CA GLY A 183 12.46 7.87 -14.46
C GLY A 183 12.59 8.98 -13.41
N VAL A 184 11.73 9.98 -13.47
CA VAL A 184 11.69 11.08 -12.50
C VAL A 184 10.28 11.25 -11.96
N ARG A 185 10.18 11.52 -10.66
CA ARG A 185 8.94 11.97 -10.02
C ARG A 185 9.20 13.26 -9.25
N ASP A 186 8.23 14.16 -9.24
CA ASP A 186 8.32 15.39 -8.45
C ASP A 186 8.26 15.06 -6.95
N LEU A 187 9.06 15.78 -6.16
CA LEU A 187 9.12 15.66 -4.70
C LEU A 187 8.79 17.00 -4.06
N TRP A 188 7.83 17.00 -3.16
CA TRP A 188 7.48 18.13 -2.33
C TRP A 188 7.86 17.85 -0.88
N ARG A 189 8.57 18.77 -0.25
CA ARG A 189 8.75 18.78 1.20
C ARG A 189 7.93 19.92 1.78
N LEU A 190 6.85 19.56 2.47
CA LEU A 190 5.92 20.47 3.13
C LEU A 190 6.41 20.77 4.54
N SER A 191 6.51 22.05 4.87
CA SER A 191 6.85 22.54 6.20
C SER A 191 5.79 23.53 6.66
N ILE A 192 5.05 23.16 7.71
CA ILE A 192 4.04 24.03 8.30
C ILE A 192 4.75 25.15 9.05
N ARG A 193 4.33 26.40 8.83
CA ARG A 193 4.79 27.57 9.57
C ARG A 193 3.62 28.37 10.13
N GLY A 194 3.75 28.72 11.41
CA GLY A 194 2.97 29.77 12.08
C GLY A 194 2.16 29.31 13.29
N GLU A 195 2.42 29.94 14.44
CA GLU A 195 1.42 30.14 15.49
C GLU A 195 0.50 31.30 15.03
N GLY A 196 -0.74 31.01 14.66
CA GLY A 196 -1.75 32.00 14.26
C GLY A 196 -2.31 31.82 12.85
N TRP A 197 -1.54 32.17 11.81
CA TRP A 197 -1.91 31.90 10.40
C TRP A 197 -1.17 30.65 9.92
N SER A 198 -1.90 29.58 9.60
CA SER A 198 -1.29 28.34 9.12
C SER A 198 -0.83 28.48 7.67
N SER A 199 0.47 28.63 7.46
CA SER A 199 1.10 28.60 6.13
C SER A 199 1.84 27.30 5.92
N VAL A 200 1.94 26.84 4.67
CA VAL A 200 2.75 25.70 4.29
C VAL A 200 3.79 26.18 3.28
N ASP A 201 5.06 26.00 3.62
CA ASP A 201 6.16 26.14 2.69
C ASP A 201 6.39 24.81 1.98
N VAL A 202 6.38 24.84 0.65
CA VAL A 202 6.67 23.70 -0.21
C VAL A 202 8.03 23.91 -0.84
N ALA A 203 9.01 23.12 -0.43
CA ALA A 203 10.27 22.99 -1.15
C ALA A 203 10.12 21.92 -2.23
N VAL A 204 10.48 22.26 -3.47
CA VAL A 204 10.37 21.36 -4.62
C VAL A 204 11.72 20.72 -4.92
N GLY A 205 11.71 19.40 -5.13
CA GLY A 205 12.82 18.58 -5.59
C GLY A 205 12.31 17.47 -6.52
N THR A 206 13.15 16.48 -6.76
CA THR A 206 12.82 15.30 -7.57
C THR A 206 13.29 14.00 -6.92
N VAL A 207 12.65 12.90 -7.32
CA VAL A 207 13.09 11.54 -7.07
C VAL A 207 13.52 10.91 -8.39
N ASN A 208 14.77 10.44 -8.43
CA ASN A 208 15.35 9.84 -9.63
C ASN A 208 15.36 8.32 -9.52
N TYR A 209 14.99 7.66 -10.60
CA TYR A 209 14.92 6.22 -10.75
C TYR A 209 15.83 5.77 -11.89
N PRO A 210 16.47 4.59 -11.78
CA PRO A 210 17.35 4.09 -12.83
C PRO A 210 16.58 3.62 -14.09
N ASN A 211 15.27 3.39 -13.98
CA ASN A 211 14.40 2.93 -15.07
C ASN A 211 13.31 3.97 -15.37
N GLY A 212 12.82 3.99 -16.62
CA GLY A 212 11.81 4.94 -17.09
C GLY A 212 10.40 4.71 -16.54
N GLN A 213 10.17 3.61 -15.82
CA GLN A 213 8.91 3.25 -15.18
C GLN A 213 8.79 3.77 -13.74
N CYS A 214 9.89 4.27 -13.17
CA CYS A 214 9.99 4.65 -11.77
C CYS A 214 9.71 3.49 -10.80
N ASP A 215 10.15 2.29 -11.15
CA ASP A 215 10.03 1.09 -10.31
C ASP A 215 11.21 0.98 -9.32
N GLY A 216 10.95 0.44 -8.13
CA GLY A 216 11.95 0.19 -7.09
C GLY A 216 12.23 1.40 -6.18
N GLU A 217 13.38 1.37 -5.50
CA GLU A 217 13.79 2.45 -4.59
C GLU A 217 14.43 3.61 -5.38
N GLY A 218 13.75 4.75 -5.41
CA GLY A 218 14.25 5.97 -6.08
C GLY A 218 15.06 6.85 -5.13
N VAL A 219 16.04 7.58 -5.66
CA VAL A 219 16.91 8.48 -4.88
C VAL A 219 16.32 9.89 -4.86
N ALA A 220 15.95 10.37 -3.68
CA ALA A 220 15.49 11.75 -3.49
C ALA A 220 16.67 12.73 -3.55
N SER A 221 16.50 13.78 -4.35
CA SER A 221 17.33 14.97 -4.24
C SER A 221 16.92 15.80 -3.02
N ASP A 222 17.87 16.50 -2.39
CA ASP A 222 17.51 17.45 -1.34
C ASP A 222 16.74 18.63 -1.95
N PRO A 223 15.45 18.82 -1.61
CA PRO A 223 14.65 19.94 -2.08
C PRO A 223 15.31 21.25 -1.65
N ARG A 224 15.89 21.99 -2.60
CA ARG A 224 16.69 23.18 -2.30
C ARG A 224 15.81 24.26 -1.67
N ALA A 225 16.35 24.93 -0.65
CA ALA A 225 15.67 26.02 0.07
C ALA A 225 15.32 27.24 -0.81
N SER A 226 15.92 27.37 -2.00
CA SER A 226 15.73 28.47 -2.95
C SER A 226 14.48 28.36 -3.83
N SER A 227 13.84 27.19 -3.90
CA SER A 227 12.63 26.92 -4.71
C SER A 227 11.42 26.69 -3.80
N ARG A 228 11.24 27.57 -2.81
CA ARG A 228 10.09 27.53 -1.88
C ARG A 228 8.90 28.25 -2.48
N ARG A 229 7.78 27.53 -2.59
CA ARG A 229 6.45 28.13 -2.78
C ARG A 229 5.75 28.15 -1.45
N SER A 230 5.27 29.32 -1.04
CA SER A 230 4.48 29.45 0.16
C SER A 230 2.99 29.46 -0.21
N PHE A 231 2.22 28.70 0.56
CA PHE A 231 0.77 28.66 0.47
C PHE A 231 0.19 29.09 1.81
N TRP A 232 -0.74 30.03 1.77
CA TRP A 232 -1.41 30.55 2.96
C TRP A 232 -2.83 30.01 2.98
N PHE A 233 -3.15 29.23 4.00
CA PHE A 233 -4.47 28.63 4.13
C PHE A 233 -5.22 29.30 5.27
N GLN A 234 -6.53 29.44 5.09
CA GLN A 234 -7.39 29.97 6.15
C GLN A 234 -7.85 28.81 7.04
N PRO A 235 -7.43 28.74 8.33
CA PRO A 235 -7.78 27.63 9.20
C PRO A 235 -9.31 27.50 9.37
N GLN A 236 -10.03 28.61 9.35
CA GLN A 236 -11.50 28.64 9.52
C GLN A 236 -12.29 28.15 8.30
N ARG A 237 -11.63 27.94 7.16
CA ARG A 237 -12.28 27.47 5.93
C ARG A 237 -11.92 26.02 5.61
N SER A 238 -11.19 25.31 6.48
CA SER A 238 -10.96 23.88 6.27
C SER A 238 -12.28 23.12 6.26
N GLU A 239 -12.55 22.39 5.18
CA GLU A 239 -13.78 21.62 5.02
C GLU A 239 -13.44 20.14 4.88
N ALA A 240 -14.15 19.28 5.62
CA ALA A 240 -14.08 17.83 5.45
C ALA A 240 -15.45 17.32 5.00
N GLY A 241 -15.47 16.46 3.99
CA GLY A 241 -16.69 15.93 3.41
C GLY A 241 -16.42 15.08 2.19
N ALA A 242 -17.30 14.12 1.88
CA ALA A 242 -17.16 13.22 0.74
C ALA A 242 -15.82 12.45 0.68
N GLY A 243 -15.24 12.11 1.83
CA GLY A 243 -13.92 11.44 1.90
C GLY A 243 -12.72 12.34 1.60
N LEU A 244 -12.95 13.65 1.49
CA LEU A 244 -11.92 14.66 1.30
C LEU A 244 -11.73 15.52 2.54
N ALA A 245 -10.54 16.09 2.68
CA ALA A 245 -10.37 17.36 3.36
C ALA A 245 -9.73 18.39 2.45
N VAL A 246 -10.23 19.62 2.54
CA VAL A 246 -9.86 20.71 1.65
C VAL A 246 -9.39 21.89 2.48
N PHE A 247 -8.19 22.37 2.16
CA PHE A 247 -7.60 23.58 2.70
C PHE A 247 -7.65 24.66 1.64
N TRP A 248 -8.58 25.60 1.82
CA TRP A 248 -8.72 26.75 0.93
C TRP A 248 -7.71 27.82 1.31
N GLY A 249 -7.05 28.36 0.30
CA GLY A 249 -5.99 29.32 0.52
C GLY A 249 -5.63 30.11 -0.72
N ASN A 250 -4.49 30.77 -0.61
CA ASN A 250 -3.92 31.54 -1.70
C ASN A 250 -2.42 31.22 -1.82
N THR A 251 -1.92 31.29 -3.04
CA THR A 251 -0.49 31.32 -3.32
C THR A 251 -0.09 32.68 -3.88
N GLN A 252 1.17 33.03 -3.67
CA GLN A 252 1.76 34.28 -4.11
C GLN A 252 2.75 34.01 -5.24
N ALA A 253 2.58 34.69 -6.37
CA ALA A 253 3.53 34.65 -7.47
C ALA A 253 4.08 36.04 -7.78
N PHE A 254 5.37 36.10 -8.15
CA PHE A 254 6.05 37.31 -8.63
C PHE A 254 6.42 37.14 -10.11
N PRO A 255 5.45 37.10 -11.04
CA PRO A 255 5.72 36.87 -12.47
C PRO A 255 6.63 37.94 -13.10
N TYR A 256 6.72 39.12 -12.47
CA TYR A 256 7.55 40.25 -12.94
C TYR A 256 8.66 40.63 -11.93
N GLY A 257 9.06 39.70 -11.06
CA GLY A 257 10.04 39.93 -10.01
C GLY A 257 9.49 40.68 -8.79
N HIS A 258 10.33 40.85 -7.77
CA HIS A 258 9.93 41.38 -6.45
C HIS A 258 9.66 42.90 -6.42
N LEU A 259 9.87 43.60 -7.53
CA LEU A 259 9.64 45.05 -7.64
C LEU A 259 8.18 45.40 -7.95
N VAL A 260 7.36 44.40 -8.31
CA VAL A 260 5.93 44.55 -8.62
C VAL A 260 5.10 43.87 -7.54
N ALA A 261 3.90 44.40 -7.32
CA ALA A 261 2.96 43.79 -6.38
C ALA A 261 2.71 42.32 -6.75
N PRO A 262 2.67 41.43 -5.75
CA PRO A 262 2.44 40.01 -5.96
C PRO A 262 1.05 39.74 -6.54
N VAL A 263 0.97 38.74 -7.43
CA VAL A 263 -0.31 38.21 -7.87
C VAL A 263 -0.73 37.11 -6.90
N TRP A 264 -1.92 37.26 -6.33
CA TRP A 264 -2.52 36.28 -5.43
C TRP A 264 -3.51 35.40 -6.18
N THR A 265 -3.23 34.10 -6.23
CA THR A 265 -4.10 33.11 -6.87
C THR A 265 -4.75 32.24 -5.81
N ARG A 266 -6.05 31.95 -5.96
CA ARG A 266 -6.73 30.99 -5.08
C ARG A 266 -6.18 29.60 -5.33
N VAL A 267 -6.02 28.84 -4.25
CA VAL A 267 -5.62 27.44 -4.31
C VAL A 267 -6.50 26.62 -3.37
N ALA A 268 -6.65 25.34 -3.68
CA ALA A 268 -7.16 24.35 -2.75
C ALA A 268 -6.15 23.22 -2.64
N LEU A 269 -5.66 22.98 -1.43
CA LEU A 269 -4.90 21.77 -1.13
C LEU A 269 -5.89 20.73 -0.63
N VAL A 270 -5.97 19.60 -1.32
CA VAL A 270 -6.97 18.57 -1.07
C VAL A 270 -6.29 17.28 -0.66
N ARG A 271 -6.71 16.72 0.47
CA ARG A 271 -6.39 15.35 0.86
C ARG A 271 -7.52 14.42 0.50
N LYS A 272 -7.20 13.36 -0.25
CA LYS A 272 -8.08 12.23 -0.53
C LYS A 272 -7.35 10.94 -0.19
N ALA A 273 -7.77 10.27 0.88
CA ALA A 273 -7.03 9.12 1.42
C ALA A 273 -5.53 9.46 1.61
N ASN A 274 -4.63 8.77 0.89
CA ASN A 274 -3.19 9.03 0.93
C ASN A 274 -2.69 9.96 -0.18
N HIS A 275 -3.58 10.51 -1.00
CA HIS A 275 -3.20 11.46 -2.03
C HIS A 275 -3.35 12.90 -1.53
N LEU A 276 -2.35 13.71 -1.85
CA LEU A 276 -2.32 15.14 -1.70
C LEU A 276 -2.37 15.78 -3.09
N CYS A 277 -3.42 16.53 -3.37
CA CYS A 277 -3.62 17.20 -4.64
C CYS A 277 -3.62 18.71 -4.42
N LEU A 278 -2.88 19.46 -5.24
CA LEU A 278 -2.98 20.91 -5.28
C LEU A 278 -3.80 21.31 -6.51
N LEU A 279 -4.84 22.10 -6.29
CA LEU A 279 -5.62 22.74 -7.34
C LEU A 279 -5.27 24.22 -7.34
N ASP A 280 -4.69 24.72 -8.42
CA ASP A 280 -4.21 26.11 -8.56
C ASP A 280 -4.90 26.88 -9.71
N ASP A 281 -5.88 26.28 -10.39
CA ASP A 281 -6.65 26.91 -11.46
C ASP A 281 -7.77 27.81 -10.87
N PRO A 282 -7.66 29.14 -11.00
CA PRO A 282 -8.62 30.08 -10.43
C PRO A 282 -10.03 29.97 -11.04
N ALA A 283 -10.18 29.48 -12.28
CA ALA A 283 -11.49 29.29 -12.91
C ALA A 283 -12.21 28.03 -12.37
N THR A 284 -11.45 26.98 -12.07
CA THR A 284 -12.01 25.79 -11.39
C THR A 284 -12.43 26.13 -9.96
N LEU A 285 -11.61 26.86 -9.21
CA LEU A 285 -11.89 27.15 -7.80
C LEU A 285 -13.02 28.18 -7.59
N SER A 286 -13.39 28.96 -8.60
CA SER A 286 -14.58 29.81 -8.53
C SER A 286 -15.89 29.05 -8.75
N THR A 287 -15.82 27.85 -9.34
CA THR A 287 -17.01 27.01 -9.62
C THR A 287 -17.20 25.91 -8.56
N PHE A 288 -16.14 25.49 -7.88
CA PHE A 288 -16.19 24.55 -6.77
C PHE A 288 -16.12 25.30 -5.43
N SER A 289 -17.24 25.40 -4.72
CA SER A 289 -17.34 26.15 -3.46
C SER A 289 -17.31 25.28 -2.20
N THR A 290 -17.37 23.95 -2.35
CA THR A 290 -17.41 23.00 -1.22
C THR A 290 -16.52 21.79 -1.44
N ALA A 291 -16.10 21.12 -0.36
CA ALA A 291 -15.35 19.86 -0.44
C ALA A 291 -16.04 18.79 -1.32
N ALA A 292 -17.36 18.63 -1.20
CA ALA A 292 -18.11 17.64 -2.00
C ALA A 292 -18.04 17.91 -3.51
N SER A 293 -18.01 19.20 -3.90
CA SER A 293 -17.95 19.59 -5.30
C SER A 293 -16.60 19.28 -5.96
N LEU A 294 -15.54 19.14 -5.16
CA LEU A 294 -14.19 18.82 -5.64
C LEU A 294 -13.93 17.32 -5.81
N GLU A 295 -14.79 16.45 -5.27
CA GLU A 295 -14.60 14.99 -5.28
C GLU A 295 -14.34 14.42 -6.67
N PRO A 296 -15.13 14.74 -7.72
CA PRO A 296 -14.92 14.15 -9.04
C PRO A 296 -13.60 14.61 -9.68
N VAL A 297 -13.24 15.88 -9.49
CA VAL A 297 -12.01 16.47 -10.04
C VAL A 297 -10.79 15.86 -9.37
N VAL A 298 -10.82 15.71 -8.05
CA VAL A 298 -9.73 15.10 -7.28
C VAL A 298 -9.59 13.62 -7.62
N THR A 299 -10.69 12.89 -7.81
CA THR A 299 -10.67 11.51 -8.30
C THR A 299 -9.96 11.40 -9.65
N ALA A 300 -10.30 12.28 -10.60
CA ALA A 300 -9.67 12.30 -11.90
C ALA A 300 -8.17 12.66 -11.81
N ALA A 301 -7.80 13.62 -10.95
CA ALA A 301 -6.41 14.02 -10.74
C ALA A 301 -5.57 12.87 -10.16
N VAL A 302 -6.11 12.12 -9.18
CA VAL A 302 -5.47 10.91 -8.64
C VAL A 302 -5.29 9.86 -9.75
N ALA A 303 -6.33 9.58 -10.54
CA ALA A 303 -6.25 8.62 -11.64
C ALA A 303 -5.25 9.04 -12.73
N ALA A 304 -5.08 10.34 -12.96
CA ALA A 304 -4.10 10.90 -13.87
C ALA A 304 -2.67 10.99 -13.30
N GLY A 305 -2.47 10.58 -12.04
CA GLY A 305 -1.19 10.65 -11.33
C GLY A 305 -0.73 12.07 -11.00
N GLN A 306 -1.63 13.05 -11.03
CA GLN A 306 -1.30 14.46 -10.79
C GLN A 306 -1.10 14.79 -9.30
N CYS A 307 -1.58 13.91 -8.42
CA CYS A 307 -1.46 14.06 -6.98
C CYS A 307 -0.17 13.42 -6.45
N TYR A 308 0.07 13.60 -5.16
CA TYR A 308 1.26 13.15 -4.48
C TYR A 308 0.89 12.16 -3.38
N ALA A 309 1.67 11.09 -3.26
CA ALA A 309 1.62 10.17 -2.14
C ALA A 309 2.78 10.47 -1.18
N PRO A 310 2.61 10.26 0.13
CA PRO A 310 3.68 10.45 1.10
C PRO A 310 4.82 9.47 0.80
N ARG A 311 6.04 10.01 0.75
CA ARG A 311 7.27 9.28 0.46
C ARG A 311 7.88 8.78 1.73
#